data_AF-A0A081BLK3-F1
#
_entry.id   AF-A0A081BLK3-F1
#
_cell.length_a   1.000
_cell.length_b   1.000
_cell.length_c   1.000
_cell.angle_alpha   90.00
_cell.angle_beta   90.00
_cell.angle_gamma   90.00
#
_symmetry.space_group_name_H-M   'P 1'
#
loop_
_entity.id
_entity.type
_entity.pdbx_description
1 polymer ?
#
loop_
_entity_poly.entity_id
_entity_poly.type
_entity_poly.pdbx_seq_one_letter_code
_entity_poly.pdbx_strand_id
1 'polypeptide(L)'
;MPKFMRHGQSDKAGGQDASRVEGYRPLSRFNRLPIEEQRAIYCVLVPPALLSRFNIDPATLRNQAGEDVFICQTKARASTVRLELWHQIGFSDPVFRLEMRETSFGDLEILFVNINNPFSERFDIDRDDCGNRTEFGTICRNIPEEIRAMQAGLAPGQVRSGLRLYRAFLERVNLFCRRFGIAQVKAEALAYHNAIMHEFYGFRYMTGRNMMEELDRGFAPGGVLFKRLDASTPFRQPGFARSIKGRSWAIHDGILDAPWECPRMYYVIADAENRAHDEFTCHLSKGSWL
;
A
#
# COMPACT_ATOMS: atom_id res chain seq x y z
N MET A 1 6.53 60.10 -57.67
CA MET A 1 7.88 60.17 -57.03
C MET A 1 7.90 61.35 -56.07
N PRO A 2 8.65 61.36 -54.94
CA PRO A 2 9.18 60.26 -54.12
C PRO A 2 9.05 60.50 -52.57
N LYS A 3 9.40 59.45 -51.79
CA LYS A 3 10.12 59.43 -50.47
C LYS A 3 9.41 59.60 -49.08
N PHE A 4 9.47 58.49 -48.33
CA PHE A 4 10.13 58.26 -47.00
C PHE A 4 9.35 58.19 -45.66
N MET A 5 9.60 57.06 -44.97
CA MET A 5 9.83 56.82 -43.51
C MET A 5 8.62 56.94 -42.54
N ARG A 6 8.42 56.13 -41.49
CA ARG A 6 9.24 55.13 -40.74
C ARG A 6 8.37 54.30 -39.76
N HIS A 7 8.85 53.08 -39.47
CA HIS A 7 8.92 52.34 -38.19
C HIS A 7 7.68 51.78 -37.47
N GLY A 8 7.85 50.54 -36.98
CA GLY A 8 7.09 50.03 -35.84
C GLY A 8 6.95 48.51 -35.77
N GLN A 9 8.06 47.79 -35.61
CA GLN A 9 8.06 46.37 -35.25
C GLN A 9 7.67 46.24 -33.77
N SER A 10 6.72 45.35 -33.43
CA SER A 10 6.51 44.92 -32.05
C SER A 10 6.25 43.42 -31.99
N ASP A 11 7.09 42.78 -31.19
CA ASP A 11 7.10 41.38 -30.84
C ASP A 11 5.79 40.94 -30.18
N LYS A 12 5.31 39.74 -30.53
CA LYS A 12 4.51 38.94 -29.61
C LYS A 12 5.16 37.59 -29.42
N ALA A 13 5.82 37.49 -28.27
CA ALA A 13 6.37 36.29 -27.68
C ALA A 13 5.33 35.16 -27.63
N GLY A 14 5.80 33.96 -27.98
CA GLY A 14 5.07 32.72 -27.75
C GLY A 14 4.96 32.45 -26.26
N GLY A 15 3.73 32.47 -25.75
CA GLY A 15 3.36 31.76 -24.53
C GLY A 15 3.07 30.31 -24.90
N GLN A 16 4.00 29.41 -24.56
CA GLN A 16 3.70 27.98 -24.54
C GLN A 16 2.77 27.71 -23.36
N ASP A 17 1.54 27.35 -23.71
CA ASP A 17 0.46 26.93 -22.84
C ASP A 17 0.86 25.66 -22.05
N ALA A 18 1.19 25.85 -20.77
CA ALA A 18 1.52 24.80 -19.81
C ALA A 18 0.25 24.18 -19.19
N SER A 19 -0.67 23.70 -20.02
CA SER A 19 -1.90 23.04 -19.53
C SER A 19 -2.41 21.89 -20.41
N ARG A 20 -1.52 21.24 -21.17
CA ARG A 20 -1.87 19.96 -21.80
C ARG A 20 -1.94 18.88 -20.73
N VAL A 21 -3.15 18.53 -20.29
CA VAL A 21 -3.42 17.27 -19.60
C VAL A 21 -2.95 16.15 -20.53
N GLU A 22 -1.78 15.57 -20.23
CA GLU A 22 -1.26 14.45 -21.00
C GLU A 22 -2.25 13.28 -20.84
N GLY A 23 -2.87 12.86 -21.95
CA GLY A 23 -3.83 11.75 -21.95
C GLY A 23 -3.23 10.46 -21.37
N TYR A 24 -4.11 9.51 -21.04
CA TYR A 24 -3.75 8.23 -20.42
C TYR A 24 -2.51 7.57 -21.06
N ARG A 25 -1.56 7.14 -20.21
CA ARG A 25 -0.32 6.47 -20.64
C ARG A 25 -0.17 5.13 -19.93
N PRO A 26 -0.19 4.00 -20.66
CA PRO A 26 -0.16 2.69 -20.03
C PRO A 26 1.21 2.38 -19.43
N LEU A 27 1.23 1.68 -18.28
CA LEU A 27 2.46 1.26 -17.61
C LEU A 27 3.38 0.43 -18.50
N SER A 28 2.81 -0.39 -19.41
CA SER A 28 3.60 -1.17 -20.37
C SER A 28 4.51 -0.30 -21.25
N ARG A 29 4.15 0.96 -21.50
CA ARG A 29 4.99 1.89 -22.27
C ARG A 29 6.22 2.30 -21.46
N PHE A 30 6.05 2.60 -20.17
CA PHE A 30 7.16 2.96 -19.29
C PHE A 30 8.10 1.79 -19.04
N ASN A 31 7.55 0.59 -18.87
CA ASN A 31 8.33 -0.64 -18.66
C ASN A 31 9.23 -1.04 -19.85
N ARG A 32 9.13 -0.35 -21.00
CA ARG A 32 10.00 -0.55 -22.18
C ARG A 32 11.13 0.49 -22.28
N LEU A 33 11.13 1.51 -21.42
CA LEU A 33 12.17 2.53 -21.39
C LEU A 33 13.48 1.97 -20.83
N PRO A 34 14.63 2.64 -21.03
CA PRO A 34 15.85 2.34 -20.29
C PRO A 34 15.62 2.36 -18.77
N ILE A 35 16.35 1.52 -18.03
CA ILE A 35 16.13 1.33 -16.59
C ILE A 35 16.21 2.63 -15.78
N GLU A 36 17.08 3.56 -16.16
CA GLU A 36 17.22 4.86 -15.48
C GLU A 36 15.96 5.73 -15.62
N GLU A 37 15.33 5.71 -16.80
CA GLU A 37 14.06 6.41 -17.02
C GLU A 37 12.92 5.76 -16.24
N GLN A 38 12.90 4.42 -16.19
CA GLN A 38 11.93 3.68 -15.36
C GLN A 38 12.09 4.05 -13.89
N ARG A 39 13.32 4.07 -13.37
CA ARG A 39 13.62 4.45 -11.98
C ARG A 39 13.15 5.87 -11.69
N ALA A 40 13.42 6.83 -12.57
CA ALA A 40 12.97 8.22 -12.41
C ALA A 40 11.43 8.37 -12.40
N ILE A 41 10.72 7.54 -13.18
CA ILE A 41 9.25 7.53 -13.21
C ILE A 41 8.69 6.91 -11.92
N TYR A 42 9.20 5.75 -11.53
CA TYR A 42 8.63 4.96 -10.44
C TYR A 42 9.11 5.36 -9.05
N CYS A 43 10.26 6.02 -8.90
CA CYS A 43 10.73 6.51 -7.60
C CYS A 43 9.76 7.53 -6.99
N VAL A 44 8.93 8.19 -7.82
CA VAL A 44 7.86 9.06 -7.37
C VAL A 44 6.91 8.34 -6.40
N LEU A 45 6.74 7.03 -6.49
CA LEU A 45 5.88 6.25 -5.60
C LEU A 45 6.46 6.05 -4.19
N VAL A 46 7.76 6.30 -4.00
CA VAL A 46 8.40 6.23 -2.69
C VAL A 46 8.04 7.48 -1.88
N PRO A 47 7.54 7.35 -0.64
CA PRO A 47 7.34 8.48 0.26
C PRO A 47 8.64 9.26 0.50
N PRO A 48 8.69 10.59 0.25
CA PRO A 48 9.89 11.41 0.50
C PRO A 48 10.38 11.36 1.96
N ALA A 49 9.46 11.13 2.90
CA ALA A 49 9.78 10.95 4.31
C ALA A 49 10.70 9.74 4.57
N LEU A 50 10.64 8.68 3.75
CA LEU A 50 11.56 7.55 3.87
C LEU A 50 12.98 7.95 3.45
N LEU A 51 13.09 8.63 2.30
CA LEU A 51 14.37 9.08 1.78
C LEU A 51 15.06 10.00 2.78
N SER A 52 14.30 10.96 3.33
CA SER A 52 14.78 11.89 4.36
C SER A 52 15.19 11.16 5.65
N ARG A 53 14.37 10.20 6.12
CA ARG A 53 14.61 9.48 7.37
C ARG A 53 15.89 8.63 7.33
N PHE A 54 16.23 8.08 6.17
CA PHE A 54 17.37 7.19 6.00
C PHE A 54 18.55 7.85 5.27
N ASN A 55 18.53 9.17 5.11
CA ASN A 55 19.57 9.95 4.42
C ASN A 55 19.89 9.40 3.03
N ILE A 56 18.84 9.05 2.28
CA ILE A 56 18.93 8.60 0.89
C ILE A 56 18.72 9.81 0.00
N ASP A 57 19.66 10.06 -0.91
CA ASP A 57 19.58 11.14 -1.87
C ASP A 57 18.42 10.87 -2.85
N PRO A 58 17.41 11.76 -2.96
CA PRO A 58 16.26 11.55 -3.84
C PRO A 58 16.59 11.59 -5.33
N ALA A 59 17.71 12.19 -5.74
CA ALA A 59 18.13 12.27 -7.13
C ALA A 59 18.90 11.01 -7.57
N THR A 60 19.80 10.52 -6.71
CA THR A 60 20.67 9.37 -7.04
C THR A 60 20.15 8.06 -6.47
N LEU A 61 19.23 8.10 -5.50
CA LEU A 61 18.73 6.97 -4.72
C LEU A 61 19.84 6.20 -4.00
N ARG A 62 20.94 6.91 -3.70
CA ARG A 62 22.07 6.37 -2.95
C ARG A 62 22.00 6.75 -1.48
N ASN A 63 22.48 5.84 -0.62
CA ASN A 63 22.64 6.13 0.80
C ASN A 63 23.92 6.93 1.09
N GLN A 64 24.21 7.20 2.36
CA GLN A 64 25.40 7.95 2.80
C GLN A 64 26.73 7.25 2.46
N ALA A 65 26.72 5.93 2.26
CA ALA A 65 27.89 5.18 1.82
C ALA A 65 28.07 5.21 0.28
N GLY A 66 27.18 5.89 -0.45
CA GLY A 66 27.18 5.95 -1.91
C GLY A 66 26.62 4.70 -2.58
N GLU A 67 25.96 3.81 -1.85
CA GLU A 67 25.40 2.56 -2.37
C GLU A 67 24.03 2.82 -3.00
N ASP A 68 23.75 2.22 -4.16
CA ASP A 68 22.40 2.27 -4.77
C ASP A 68 21.48 1.31 -4.01
N VAL A 69 20.51 1.87 -3.30
CA VAL A 69 19.62 1.13 -2.39
C VAL A 69 18.18 1.02 -2.93
N PHE A 70 17.96 1.43 -4.18
CA PHE A 70 16.66 1.31 -4.83
C PHE A 70 16.70 0.24 -5.93
N ILE A 71 15.73 -0.66 -5.91
CA ILE A 71 15.56 -1.69 -6.94
C ILE A 71 14.24 -1.42 -7.64
N CYS A 72 14.31 -1.29 -8.96
CA CYS A 72 13.15 -1.20 -9.83
C CYS A 72 13.16 -2.40 -10.79
N GLN A 73 12.17 -3.27 -10.65
CA GLN A 73 11.99 -4.44 -11.51
C GLN A 73 10.68 -4.31 -12.25
N THR A 74 10.73 -4.34 -13.58
CA THR A 74 9.53 -4.25 -14.41
C THR A 74 9.42 -5.45 -15.33
N LYS A 75 8.18 -5.85 -15.63
CA LYS A 75 7.88 -6.86 -16.64
C LYS A 75 7.03 -6.20 -17.72
N ALA A 76 7.68 -5.80 -18.82
CA ALA A 76 7.05 -5.03 -19.90
C ALA A 76 5.76 -5.65 -20.45
N ARG A 77 5.72 -6.99 -20.63
CA ARG A 77 4.54 -7.70 -21.14
C ARG A 77 3.40 -7.85 -20.12
N ALA A 78 3.71 -7.84 -18.82
CA ALA A 78 2.74 -8.09 -17.76
C ALA A 78 2.27 -6.79 -17.08
N SER A 79 2.73 -5.62 -17.55
CA SER A 79 2.54 -4.31 -16.92
C SER A 79 2.78 -4.32 -15.40
N THR A 80 3.66 -5.21 -14.92
CA THR A 80 3.92 -5.42 -13.50
C THR A 80 5.20 -4.69 -13.11
N VAL A 81 5.17 -4.06 -11.96
CA VAL A 81 6.28 -3.28 -11.39
C VAL A 81 6.47 -3.74 -9.94
N ARG A 82 7.71 -4.05 -9.59
CA ARG A 82 8.17 -4.27 -8.22
C ARG A 82 9.22 -3.21 -7.88
N LEU A 83 8.98 -2.48 -6.80
CA LEU A 83 9.91 -1.50 -6.26
C LEU A 83 10.33 -1.94 -4.87
N GLU A 84 11.62 -1.86 -4.59
CA GLU A 84 12.17 -2.08 -3.26
C GLU A 84 13.14 -0.94 -2.92
N LEU A 85 13.02 -0.40 -1.72
CA LEU A 85 13.97 0.54 -1.16
C LEU A 85 14.56 -0.09 0.10
N TRP A 86 15.88 -0.05 0.18
CA TRP A 86 16.67 -0.47 1.32
C TRP A 86 17.23 0.78 2.01
N HIS A 87 17.47 0.71 3.32
CA HIS A 87 18.21 1.79 4.00
C HIS A 87 19.73 1.55 3.95
N GLN A 88 20.14 0.28 3.84
CA GLN A 88 21.51 -0.16 3.67
C GLN A 88 21.53 -1.52 2.95
N ILE A 89 22.63 -1.81 2.25
CA ILE A 89 22.84 -3.10 1.62
C ILE A 89 23.01 -4.21 2.67
N GLY A 90 22.54 -5.42 2.35
CA GLY A 90 22.70 -6.61 3.21
C GLY A 90 21.74 -6.68 4.40
N PHE A 91 20.83 -5.73 4.56
CA PHE A 91 19.75 -5.85 5.54
C PHE A 91 18.75 -6.95 5.12
N SER A 92 17.95 -7.47 6.05
CA SER A 92 17.09 -8.65 5.79
C SER A 92 15.85 -8.33 4.96
N ASP A 93 15.24 -7.15 5.18
CA ASP A 93 13.96 -6.77 4.57
C ASP A 93 14.01 -5.32 4.03
N PRO A 94 13.42 -5.01 2.87
CA PRO A 94 13.36 -3.64 2.39
C PRO A 94 12.52 -2.77 3.34
N VAL A 95 12.91 -1.50 3.48
CA VAL A 95 12.14 -0.50 4.25
C VAL A 95 10.88 -0.07 3.52
N PHE A 96 10.85 -0.23 2.20
CA PHE A 96 9.66 -0.07 1.37
C PHE A 96 9.65 -1.12 0.27
N ARG A 97 8.53 -1.82 0.13
CA ARG A 97 8.27 -2.72 -0.99
C ARG A 97 6.90 -2.41 -1.57
N LEU A 98 6.84 -2.29 -2.88
CA LEU A 98 5.60 -2.13 -3.64
C LEU A 98 5.59 -3.13 -4.78
N GLU A 99 4.49 -3.88 -4.91
CA GLU A 99 4.17 -4.64 -6.11
C GLU A 99 2.84 -4.15 -6.65
N MET A 100 2.82 -3.82 -7.93
CA MET A 100 1.65 -3.29 -8.59
C MET A 100 1.61 -3.75 -10.05
N ARG A 101 0.43 -3.70 -10.65
CA ARG A 101 0.24 -3.90 -12.08
C ARG A 101 -0.81 -2.97 -12.63
N GLU A 102 -0.80 -2.77 -13.94
CA GLU A 102 -1.93 -2.20 -14.66
C GLU A 102 -2.87 -3.31 -15.12
N THR A 103 -4.17 -3.12 -14.91
CA THR A 103 -5.21 -4.04 -15.39
C THR A 103 -5.53 -3.78 -16.86
N SER A 104 -6.24 -4.71 -17.51
CA SER A 104 -6.69 -4.55 -18.90
C SER A 104 -7.62 -3.36 -19.12
N PHE A 105 -8.23 -2.82 -18.06
CA PHE A 105 -9.11 -1.64 -18.11
C PHE A 105 -8.37 -0.32 -17.84
N GLY A 106 -7.05 -0.35 -17.65
CA GLY A 106 -6.23 0.82 -17.37
C GLY A 106 -6.22 1.28 -15.90
N ASP A 107 -6.79 0.47 -15.01
CA ASP A 107 -6.69 0.71 -13.57
C ASP A 107 -5.33 0.27 -13.05
N LEU A 108 -4.80 1.01 -12.07
CA LEU A 108 -3.66 0.53 -11.29
C LEU A 108 -4.15 -0.46 -10.23
N GLU A 109 -3.51 -1.60 -10.06
CA GLU A 109 -3.81 -2.56 -9.00
C GLU A 109 -2.58 -2.73 -8.12
N ILE A 110 -2.70 -2.40 -6.84
CA ILE A 110 -1.68 -2.62 -5.82
C ILE A 110 -1.85 -4.07 -5.35
N LEU A 111 -0.84 -4.88 -5.61
CA LEU A 111 -0.78 -6.30 -5.24
C LEU A 111 -0.20 -6.47 -3.84
N PHE A 112 0.79 -5.64 -3.50
CA PHE A 112 1.46 -5.71 -2.21
C PHE A 112 2.10 -4.37 -1.86
N VAL A 113 1.99 -3.93 -0.62
CA VAL A 113 2.78 -2.80 -0.11
C VAL A 113 3.20 -3.04 1.33
N ASN A 114 4.48 -2.80 1.62
CA ASN A 114 5.01 -2.82 2.97
C ASN A 114 5.93 -1.60 3.20
N ILE A 115 5.83 -0.99 4.38
CA ILE A 115 6.68 0.11 4.84
C ILE A 115 7.18 -0.20 6.26
N ASN A 116 8.36 -0.83 6.34
CA ASN A 116 8.92 -1.37 7.57
C ASN A 116 9.80 -0.36 8.31
N ASN A 117 9.76 -0.41 9.65
CA ASN A 117 10.83 0.15 10.48
C ASN A 117 11.97 -0.88 10.57
N PRO A 118 13.17 -0.63 9.99
CA PRO A 118 14.26 -1.59 10.06
C PRO A 118 14.83 -1.74 11.48
N PHE A 119 14.57 -0.78 12.37
CA PHE A 119 15.07 -0.80 13.75
C PHE A 119 14.11 -1.48 14.74
N SER A 120 12.94 -1.94 14.30
CA SER A 120 12.07 -2.77 15.15
C SER A 120 12.46 -4.23 15.09
N GLU A 121 12.08 -4.97 16.12
CA GLU A 121 12.22 -6.43 16.15
C GLU A 121 11.59 -7.08 14.90
N ARG A 122 12.29 -8.09 14.35
CA ARG A 122 11.76 -8.93 13.27
C ARG A 122 11.11 -10.16 13.89
N PHE A 123 9.93 -10.49 13.41
CA PHE A 123 9.24 -11.74 13.71
C PHE A 123 9.18 -12.58 12.45
N ASP A 124 9.70 -13.80 12.51
CA ASP A 124 9.93 -14.65 11.33
C ASP A 124 8.65 -15.39 10.89
N ILE A 125 7.51 -14.70 10.89
CA ILE A 125 6.20 -15.27 10.50
C ILE A 125 6.12 -15.59 9.00
N ASP A 126 7.01 -15.01 8.20
CA ASP A 126 7.13 -15.25 6.77
C ASP A 126 7.97 -16.50 6.45
N ARG A 127 8.54 -17.15 7.47
CA ARG A 127 9.41 -18.32 7.33
C ARG A 127 9.03 -19.44 8.30
N ASP A 128 9.12 -20.69 7.85
CA ASP A 128 9.02 -21.86 8.73
C ASP A 128 10.37 -22.18 9.41
N ASP A 129 10.39 -23.21 10.26
CA ASP A 129 11.58 -23.66 10.99
C ASP A 129 12.73 -24.11 10.05
N CYS A 130 12.42 -24.42 8.79
CA CYS A 130 13.36 -24.79 7.75
C CYS A 130 13.79 -23.59 6.88
N GLY A 131 13.26 -22.39 7.15
CA GLY A 131 13.52 -21.16 6.41
C GLY A 131 12.71 -21.01 5.11
N ASN A 132 11.79 -21.93 4.81
CA ASN A 132 10.90 -21.85 3.64
C ASN A 132 9.84 -20.79 3.86
N ARG A 133 9.29 -20.24 2.76
CA ARG A 133 8.25 -19.22 2.84
C ARG A 133 6.93 -19.81 3.31
N THR A 134 6.27 -19.11 4.24
CA THR A 134 4.91 -19.45 4.69
C THR A 134 3.82 -19.00 3.72
N GLU A 135 4.17 -18.14 2.75
CA GLU A 135 3.24 -17.47 1.82
C GLU A 135 2.04 -16.85 2.58
N PHE A 136 2.34 -15.97 3.54
CA PHE A 136 1.35 -15.29 4.39
C PHE A 136 0.48 -16.25 5.22
N GLY A 137 1.01 -17.41 5.59
CA GLY A 137 0.29 -18.41 6.37
C GLY A 137 -0.57 -19.37 5.54
N THR A 138 -0.52 -19.28 4.20
CA THR A 138 -1.35 -20.12 3.31
C THR A 138 -0.77 -21.51 3.06
N ILE A 139 0.56 -21.66 3.10
CA ILE A 139 1.23 -22.97 2.96
C ILE A 139 1.45 -23.61 4.32
N CYS A 140 2.03 -22.86 5.25
CA CYS A 140 2.31 -23.28 6.62
C CYS A 140 2.32 -22.05 7.54
N ARG A 141 2.29 -22.25 8.86
CA ARG A 141 2.32 -21.16 9.85
C ARG A 141 3.47 -21.38 10.82
N ASN A 142 4.22 -20.30 11.10
CA ASN A 142 5.17 -20.25 12.21
C ASN A 142 4.46 -19.72 13.46
N ILE A 143 3.75 -20.61 14.14
CA ILE A 143 2.90 -20.25 15.28
C ILE A 143 3.66 -19.56 16.42
N PRO A 144 4.87 -20.01 16.84
CA PRO A 144 5.64 -19.31 17.88
C PRO A 144 5.91 -17.84 17.53
N GLU A 145 6.34 -17.56 16.30
CA GLU A 145 6.62 -16.18 15.86
C GLU A 145 5.34 -15.36 15.67
N GLU A 146 4.23 -15.97 15.23
CA GLU A 146 2.93 -15.28 15.15
C GLU A 146 2.43 -14.85 16.53
N ILE A 147 2.60 -15.69 17.56
CA ILE A 147 2.25 -15.34 18.94
C ILE A 147 3.10 -14.16 19.42
N ARG A 148 4.43 -14.19 19.19
CA ARG A 148 5.34 -13.09 19.55
C ARG A 148 4.98 -11.79 18.82
N ALA A 149 4.74 -11.85 17.52
CA ALA A 149 4.35 -10.70 16.71
C ALA A 149 3.03 -10.09 17.21
N MET A 150 2.02 -10.92 17.47
CA MET A 150 0.74 -10.49 18.02
C MET A 150 0.92 -9.80 19.39
N GLN A 151 1.71 -10.38 20.29
CA GLN A 151 1.99 -9.81 21.61
C GLN A 151 2.75 -8.47 21.52
N ALA A 152 3.60 -8.30 20.50
CA ALA A 152 4.27 -7.04 20.19
C ALA A 152 3.35 -6.01 19.47
N GLY A 153 2.08 -6.35 19.25
CA GLY A 153 1.08 -5.45 18.68
C GLY A 153 1.08 -5.39 17.15
N LEU A 154 1.66 -6.38 16.47
CA LEU A 154 1.61 -6.50 15.01
C LEU A 154 0.30 -7.18 14.57
N ALA A 155 -0.12 -6.93 13.34
CA ALA A 155 -1.23 -7.62 12.68
C ALA A 155 -0.72 -8.87 11.92
N PRO A 156 -1.61 -9.80 11.51
CA PRO A 156 -1.24 -10.94 10.68
C PRO A 156 -0.45 -10.52 9.43
N GLY A 157 0.61 -11.25 9.09
CA GLY A 157 1.44 -10.97 7.92
C GLY A 157 2.44 -9.81 8.08
N GLN A 158 2.48 -9.13 9.24
CA GLN A 158 3.52 -8.14 9.53
C GLN A 158 4.74 -8.79 10.21
N VAL A 159 5.91 -8.72 9.56
CA VAL A 159 7.19 -9.19 10.13
C VAL A 159 7.89 -8.14 10.99
N ARG A 160 7.52 -6.87 10.84
CA ARG A 160 8.09 -5.72 11.56
C ARG A 160 7.02 -4.67 11.81
N SER A 161 7.23 -3.82 12.82
CA SER A 161 6.39 -2.64 12.99
C SER A 161 6.58 -1.66 11.84
N GLY A 162 5.48 -1.04 11.40
CA GLY A 162 5.51 -0.09 10.29
C GLY A 162 5.89 1.33 10.71
N LEU A 163 6.28 2.16 9.74
CA LEU A 163 6.66 3.58 9.97
C LEU A 163 5.47 4.56 9.96
N ARG A 164 4.23 4.08 9.88
CA ARG A 164 3.00 4.89 9.79
C ARG A 164 2.96 5.85 8.59
N LEU A 165 3.58 5.46 7.46
CA LEU A 165 3.68 6.25 6.24
C LEU A 165 2.68 5.86 5.14
N TYR A 166 1.66 5.06 5.45
CA TYR A 166 0.69 4.60 4.44
C TYR A 166 -0.08 5.76 3.78
N ARG A 167 -0.49 6.77 4.56
CA ARG A 167 -1.11 8.00 4.03
C ARG A 167 -0.20 8.69 3.01
N ALA A 168 1.06 8.93 3.39
CA ALA A 168 2.04 9.57 2.52
C ALA A 168 2.28 8.73 1.25
N PHE A 169 2.32 7.40 1.36
CA PHE A 169 2.37 6.53 0.19
C PHE A 169 1.15 6.70 -0.73
N LEU A 170 -0.07 6.72 -0.18
CA LEU A 170 -1.28 6.89 -0.98
C LEU A 170 -1.32 8.25 -1.70
N GLU A 171 -0.79 9.30 -1.08
CA GLU A 171 -0.60 10.62 -1.73
C GLU A 171 0.34 10.53 -2.94
N ARG A 172 1.43 9.74 -2.85
CA ARG A 172 2.33 9.49 -3.97
C ARG A 172 1.67 8.68 -5.08
N VAL A 173 0.86 7.69 -4.74
CA VAL A 173 0.03 6.95 -5.70
C VAL A 173 -0.94 7.90 -6.41
N ASN A 174 -1.61 8.79 -5.67
CA ASN A 174 -2.54 9.76 -6.25
C ASN A 174 -1.85 10.68 -7.25
N LEU A 175 -0.70 11.24 -6.89
CA LEU A 175 0.09 12.07 -7.78
C LEU A 175 0.52 11.31 -9.04
N PHE A 176 0.99 10.08 -8.87
CA PHE A 176 1.39 9.20 -9.97
C PHE A 176 0.21 8.95 -10.92
N CYS A 177 -0.94 8.54 -10.39
CA CYS A 177 -2.12 8.25 -11.20
C CYS A 177 -2.62 9.49 -11.96
N ARG A 178 -2.67 10.67 -11.31
CA ARG A 178 -3.05 11.93 -11.96
C ARG A 178 -2.12 12.29 -13.11
N ARG A 179 -0.80 12.12 -12.91
CA ARG A 179 0.20 12.40 -13.93
C ARG A 179 0.04 11.52 -15.17
N PHE A 180 -0.45 10.29 -15.01
CA PHE A 180 -0.55 9.32 -16.10
C PHE A 180 -1.97 9.03 -16.57
N GLY A 181 -2.95 9.80 -16.10
CA GLY A 181 -4.36 9.66 -16.49
C GLY A 181 -5.02 8.37 -16.02
N ILE A 182 -4.54 7.77 -14.92
CA ILE A 182 -5.15 6.60 -14.30
C ILE A 182 -6.28 7.06 -13.39
N ALA A 183 -7.50 6.57 -13.65
CA ALA A 183 -8.71 7.05 -12.97
C ALA A 183 -8.92 6.43 -11.57
N GLN A 184 -8.48 5.19 -11.38
CA GLN A 184 -8.68 4.45 -10.13
C GLN A 184 -7.56 3.47 -9.81
N VAL A 185 -7.48 3.15 -8.52
CA VAL A 185 -6.56 2.18 -7.94
C VAL A 185 -7.37 1.04 -7.35
N LYS A 186 -6.97 -0.21 -7.57
CA LYS A 186 -7.56 -1.42 -7.00
C LYS A 186 -6.60 -2.03 -5.98
N ALA A 187 -7.15 -2.70 -4.98
CA ALA A 187 -6.39 -3.46 -4.00
C ALA A 187 -7.20 -4.67 -3.52
N GLU A 188 -6.48 -5.73 -3.17
CA GLU A 188 -7.03 -6.90 -2.50
C GLU A 188 -6.65 -6.87 -1.02
N ALA A 189 -7.65 -6.99 -0.15
CA ALA A 189 -7.44 -7.00 1.29
C ALA A 189 -7.12 -8.42 1.79
N LEU A 190 -5.83 -8.79 1.71
CA LEU A 190 -5.34 -10.12 2.05
C LEU A 190 -5.67 -10.58 3.49
N ALA A 191 -5.94 -9.64 4.40
CA ALA A 191 -6.49 -9.91 5.72
C ALA A 191 -7.52 -8.85 6.13
N TYR A 192 -8.30 -9.16 7.18
CA TYR A 192 -9.34 -8.27 7.71
C TYR A 192 -8.84 -6.86 8.01
N HIS A 193 -7.70 -6.72 8.68
CA HIS A 193 -7.15 -5.40 9.00
C HIS A 193 -6.74 -4.59 7.76
N ASN A 194 -6.38 -5.23 6.64
CA ASN A 194 -6.12 -4.53 5.38
C ASN A 194 -7.42 -3.93 4.83
N ALA A 195 -8.54 -4.65 4.87
CA ALA A 195 -9.83 -4.14 4.41
C ALA A 195 -10.23 -2.88 5.17
N ILE A 196 -10.14 -2.93 6.51
CA ILE A 196 -10.43 -1.77 7.38
C ILE A 196 -9.46 -0.61 7.12
N MET A 197 -8.17 -0.90 6.94
CA MET A 197 -7.18 0.13 6.60
C MET A 197 -7.53 0.82 5.26
N HIS A 198 -7.81 0.05 4.22
CA HIS A 198 -8.18 0.57 2.91
C HIS A 198 -9.45 1.42 2.99
N GLU A 199 -10.49 0.93 3.67
CA GLU A 199 -11.74 1.67 3.90
C GLU A 199 -11.49 3.01 4.61
N PHE A 200 -10.69 3.00 5.68
CA PHE A 200 -10.32 4.21 6.42
C PHE A 200 -9.63 5.25 5.53
N TYR A 201 -8.82 4.80 4.57
CA TYR A 201 -8.17 5.65 3.58
C TYR A 201 -9.01 5.94 2.33
N GLY A 202 -10.29 5.58 2.32
CA GLY A 202 -11.26 5.98 1.30
C GLY A 202 -11.43 5.00 0.15
N PHE A 203 -10.89 3.79 0.26
CA PHE A 203 -11.23 2.72 -0.67
C PHE A 203 -12.67 2.25 -0.42
N ARG A 204 -13.36 1.89 -1.50
CA ARG A 204 -14.70 1.33 -1.50
C ARG A 204 -14.65 -0.14 -1.91
N TYR A 205 -15.62 -0.91 -1.44
CA TYR A 205 -15.74 -2.30 -1.83
C TYR A 205 -16.24 -2.44 -3.27
N MET A 206 -15.51 -3.20 -4.10
CA MET A 206 -16.03 -3.80 -5.32
C MET A 206 -16.79 -5.09 -4.99
N THR A 207 -16.21 -5.90 -4.09
CA THR A 207 -16.77 -7.15 -3.56
C THR A 207 -16.48 -7.25 -2.06
N GLY A 208 -17.19 -8.13 -1.35
CA GLY A 208 -16.92 -8.41 0.06
C GLY A 208 -17.55 -7.46 1.07
N ARG A 209 -18.31 -6.43 0.65
CA ARG A 209 -18.98 -5.51 1.57
C ARG A 209 -19.87 -6.25 2.56
N ASN A 210 -20.84 -7.04 2.08
CA ASN A 210 -21.80 -7.75 2.94
C ASN A 210 -21.09 -8.65 3.96
N MET A 211 -20.02 -9.35 3.55
CA MET A 211 -19.19 -10.14 4.45
C MET A 211 -18.57 -9.27 5.55
N MET A 212 -18.00 -8.11 5.22
CA MET A 212 -17.45 -7.19 6.22
C MET A 212 -18.51 -6.69 7.20
N GLU A 213 -19.72 -6.42 6.73
CA GLU A 213 -20.85 -6.02 7.58
C GLU A 213 -21.33 -7.15 8.50
N GLU A 214 -21.34 -8.39 8.00
CA GLU A 214 -21.65 -9.59 8.79
C GLU A 214 -20.59 -9.88 9.85
N LEU A 215 -19.31 -9.70 9.52
CA LEU A 215 -18.21 -9.84 10.46
C LEU A 215 -18.31 -8.81 11.58
N ASP A 216 -18.59 -7.56 11.26
CA ASP A 216 -18.77 -6.52 12.29
C ASP A 216 -19.92 -6.86 13.24
N ARG A 217 -21.09 -7.25 12.71
CA ARG A 217 -22.21 -7.76 13.52
C ARG A 217 -21.83 -9.01 14.32
N GLY A 218 -21.05 -9.91 13.74
CA GLY A 218 -20.60 -11.14 14.37
C GLY A 218 -19.68 -10.89 15.57
N PHE A 219 -18.83 -9.87 15.49
CA PHE A 219 -17.94 -9.45 16.58
C PHE A 219 -18.59 -8.48 17.58
N ALA A 220 -19.78 -7.95 17.31
CA ALA A 220 -20.53 -7.15 18.28
C ALA A 220 -20.91 -7.98 19.53
N PRO A 221 -21.08 -7.36 20.71
CA PRO A 221 -21.48 -8.07 21.93
C PRO A 221 -22.69 -8.97 21.72
N GLY A 222 -22.58 -10.25 22.09
CA GLY A 222 -23.63 -11.25 21.91
C GLY A 222 -23.65 -11.95 20.54
N GLY A 223 -22.88 -11.46 19.56
CA GLY A 223 -22.71 -12.07 18.24
C GLY A 223 -21.99 -13.43 18.28
N VAL A 224 -22.10 -14.18 17.17
CA VAL A 224 -21.51 -15.53 17.05
C VAL A 224 -19.98 -15.49 17.19
N LEU A 225 -19.29 -14.58 16.51
CA LEU A 225 -17.84 -14.49 16.57
C LEU A 225 -17.37 -13.95 17.92
N PHE A 226 -18.13 -13.03 18.53
CA PHE A 226 -17.86 -12.57 19.89
C PHE A 226 -17.87 -13.73 20.89
N LYS A 227 -18.83 -14.64 20.81
CA LYS A 227 -18.91 -15.83 21.67
C LYS A 227 -17.78 -16.83 21.44
N ARG A 228 -17.22 -16.86 20.23
CA ARG A 228 -16.07 -17.72 19.86
C ARG A 228 -14.72 -17.17 20.33
N LEU A 229 -14.67 -15.96 20.90
CA LEU A 229 -13.48 -15.42 21.57
C LEU A 229 -13.37 -15.97 23.00
N ASP A 230 -13.13 -17.27 23.08
CA ASP A 230 -13.21 -18.09 24.30
C ASP A 230 -11.84 -18.49 24.89
N ALA A 231 -10.75 -17.90 24.38
CA ALA A 231 -9.36 -18.26 24.71
C ALA A 231 -8.96 -19.71 24.38
N SER A 232 -9.68 -20.41 23.50
CA SER A 232 -9.29 -21.73 22.99
C SER A 232 -7.94 -21.74 22.28
N THR A 233 -7.53 -20.60 21.70
CA THR A 233 -6.19 -20.38 21.15
C THR A 233 -5.64 -19.02 21.62
N PRO A 234 -4.32 -18.79 21.53
CA PRO A 234 -3.73 -17.47 21.77
C PRO A 234 -4.35 -16.35 20.93
N PHE A 235 -4.93 -16.69 19.77
CA PHE A 235 -5.50 -15.74 18.81
C PHE A 235 -7.01 -15.46 19.02
N ARG A 236 -7.65 -16.11 19.99
CA ARG A 236 -9.11 -16.01 20.27
C ARG A 236 -9.40 -15.45 21.66
N GLN A 237 -8.60 -14.51 22.14
CA GLN A 237 -8.74 -13.99 23.51
C GLN A 237 -10.02 -13.17 23.69
N PRO A 238 -10.70 -13.29 24.85
CA PRO A 238 -11.76 -12.38 25.24
C PRO A 238 -11.31 -10.93 25.11
N GLY A 239 -12.15 -10.10 24.49
CA GLY A 239 -11.87 -8.68 24.26
C GLY A 239 -11.20 -8.36 22.93
N PHE A 240 -10.73 -9.34 22.15
CA PHE A 240 -10.21 -9.12 20.78
C PHE A 240 -11.23 -8.46 19.86
N ALA A 241 -12.53 -8.67 20.10
CA ALA A 241 -13.63 -7.98 19.42
C ALA A 241 -13.56 -6.44 19.48
N ARG A 242 -12.80 -5.86 20.44
CA ARG A 242 -12.65 -4.41 20.59
C ARG A 242 -11.49 -3.82 19.79
N SER A 243 -10.72 -4.63 19.07
CA SER A 243 -9.58 -4.16 18.30
C SER A 243 -9.56 -4.77 16.90
N ILE A 244 -9.18 -3.97 15.90
CA ILE A 244 -9.08 -4.44 14.51
C ILE A 244 -8.04 -5.57 14.39
N LYS A 245 -6.89 -5.41 15.05
CA LYS A 245 -5.82 -6.43 15.04
C LYS A 245 -6.27 -7.73 15.71
N GLY A 246 -6.95 -7.65 16.86
CA GLY A 246 -7.49 -8.83 17.55
C GLY A 246 -8.52 -9.57 16.70
N ARG A 247 -9.47 -8.86 16.07
CA ARG A 247 -10.40 -9.47 15.10
C ARG A 247 -9.65 -10.13 13.93
N SER A 248 -8.63 -9.45 13.40
CA SER A 248 -7.84 -9.98 12.29
C SER A 248 -7.05 -11.23 12.66
N TRP A 249 -6.47 -11.31 13.87
CA TRP A 249 -5.79 -12.52 14.35
C TRP A 249 -6.76 -13.67 14.56
N ALA A 250 -7.94 -13.41 15.12
CA ALA A 250 -8.98 -14.44 15.27
C ALA A 250 -9.43 -14.99 13.91
N ILE A 251 -9.59 -14.13 12.90
CA ILE A 251 -9.91 -14.54 11.52
C ILE A 251 -8.77 -15.36 10.90
N HIS A 252 -7.51 -14.91 11.06
CA HIS A 252 -6.32 -15.65 10.60
C HIS A 252 -6.22 -17.03 11.25
N ASP A 253 -6.67 -17.15 12.50
CA ASP A 253 -6.76 -18.39 13.25
C ASP A 253 -7.98 -19.27 12.89
N GLY A 254 -8.77 -18.85 11.90
CA GLY A 254 -9.90 -19.64 11.41
C GLY A 254 -11.15 -19.57 12.28
N ILE A 255 -11.39 -18.49 13.03
CA ILE A 255 -12.62 -18.30 13.84
C ILE A 255 -13.91 -18.33 12.99
N LEU A 256 -13.80 -18.17 11.67
CA LEU A 256 -14.92 -18.15 10.75
C LEU A 256 -15.45 -19.54 10.37
N ASP A 257 -14.69 -20.61 10.64
CA ASP A 257 -14.90 -21.95 10.09
C ASP A 257 -15.00 -22.00 8.55
N ALA A 258 -14.54 -20.94 7.88
CA ALA A 258 -14.46 -20.80 6.44
C ALA A 258 -13.19 -20.03 6.07
N PRO A 259 -12.63 -20.22 4.87
CA PRO A 259 -11.50 -19.42 4.40
C PRO A 259 -11.86 -17.92 4.35
N TRP A 260 -10.86 -17.06 4.55
CA TRP A 260 -11.01 -15.63 4.32
C TRP A 260 -11.24 -15.35 2.83
N GLU A 261 -12.41 -14.82 2.48
CA GLU A 261 -12.69 -14.36 1.12
C GLU A 261 -12.18 -12.92 0.94
N CYS A 262 -10.99 -12.78 0.33
CA CYS A 262 -10.31 -11.50 0.16
C CYS A 262 -11.19 -10.43 -0.54
N PRO A 263 -11.64 -9.37 0.16
CA PRO A 263 -12.41 -8.30 -0.47
C PRO A 263 -11.59 -7.59 -1.53
N ARG A 264 -12.21 -7.30 -2.67
CA ARG A 264 -11.63 -6.43 -3.70
C ARG A 264 -12.14 -5.02 -3.50
N MET A 265 -11.23 -4.07 -3.45
CA MET A 265 -11.54 -2.67 -3.15
C MET A 265 -10.97 -1.75 -4.23
N TYR A 266 -11.56 -0.57 -4.37
CA TYR A 266 -11.13 0.45 -5.33
C TYR A 266 -11.12 1.84 -4.72
N TYR A 267 -10.21 2.67 -5.20
CA TYR A 267 -10.02 4.05 -4.81
C TYR A 267 -10.05 4.93 -6.07
N VAL A 268 -10.90 5.95 -6.08
CA VAL A 268 -11.09 6.84 -7.23
C VAL A 268 -10.25 8.09 -7.05
N ILE A 269 -9.43 8.42 -8.04
CA ILE A 269 -8.43 9.49 -7.95
C ILE A 269 -9.06 10.89 -7.94
N ALA A 270 -10.16 11.09 -8.67
CA ALA A 270 -10.89 12.36 -8.73
C ALA A 270 -11.50 12.75 -7.36
N ASP A 271 -11.79 11.77 -6.53
CA ASP A 271 -12.53 11.98 -5.28
C ASP A 271 -11.63 12.22 -4.05
N ALA A 272 -10.31 12.24 -4.24
CA ALA A 272 -9.34 12.38 -3.16
C ALA A 272 -9.43 13.72 -2.40
N GLU A 273 -10.03 14.76 -3.00
CA GLU A 273 -10.06 16.13 -2.46
C GLU A 273 -11.30 16.45 -1.60
N ASN A 274 -12.35 15.62 -1.63
CA ASN A 274 -13.68 15.98 -1.08
C ASN A 274 -14.40 14.81 -0.38
N ARG A 275 -13.81 14.14 0.63
CA ARG A 275 -14.49 13.00 1.27
C ARG A 275 -14.56 12.97 2.79
N ALA A 276 -15.80 12.81 3.26
CA ALA A 276 -16.18 12.21 4.54
C ALA A 276 -15.95 10.69 4.48
N HIS A 277 -15.48 10.12 5.59
CA HIS A 277 -15.18 8.71 5.74
C HIS A 277 -16.49 7.89 5.75
N ASP A 278 -16.59 6.82 4.94
CA ASP A 278 -17.70 5.86 5.08
C ASP A 278 -17.62 5.27 6.50
N GLU A 279 -18.64 5.53 7.32
CA GLU A 279 -18.61 5.32 8.79
C GLU A 279 -18.80 3.87 9.23
N PHE A 280 -19.01 2.93 8.28
CA PHE A 280 -19.58 1.62 8.59
C PHE A 280 -18.74 0.82 9.60
N THR A 281 -17.41 0.96 9.59
CA THR A 281 -16.54 0.15 10.45
C THR A 281 -15.75 0.92 11.52
N CYS A 282 -16.03 2.22 11.69
CA CYS A 282 -15.32 3.11 12.62
C CYS A 282 -16.14 3.49 13.86
N HIS A 283 -16.87 2.54 14.48
CA HIS A 283 -17.37 2.74 15.85
C HIS A 283 -16.30 2.52 16.93
N LEU A 284 -15.14 1.97 16.57
CA LEU A 284 -13.98 1.91 17.46
C LEU A 284 -13.31 3.28 17.47
N SER A 285 -13.39 3.95 18.62
CA SER A 285 -12.86 5.31 18.83
C SER A 285 -11.45 5.50 18.23
N LYS A 286 -11.13 6.73 17.81
CA LYS A 286 -9.85 7.15 17.22
C LYS A 286 -8.58 6.72 18.02
N GLY A 287 -8.71 6.21 19.24
CA GLY A 287 -7.63 5.65 20.05
C GLY A 287 -7.34 4.15 19.87
N SER A 288 -8.18 3.38 19.16
CA SER A 288 -8.00 1.92 19.00
C SER A 288 -6.98 1.49 17.93
N TRP A 289 -6.26 2.45 17.34
CA TRP A 289 -5.24 2.22 16.31
C TRP A 289 -3.86 1.86 16.87
N LEU A 290 -3.66 2.01 18.18
CA LEU A 290 -2.41 1.64 18.87
C LEU A 290 -2.42 0.15 19.19
#